data_AF-A0A3D3H0L6-F1
#
_entry.id   AF-A0A3D3H0L6-F1
#
_cell.length_a   1.000
_cell.length_b   1.000
_cell.length_c   1.000
_cell.angle_alpha   90.00
_cell.angle_beta   90.00
_cell.angle_gamma   90.00
#
_symmetry.space_group_name_H-M   'P 1'
#
loop_
_entity.id
_entity.type
_entity.pdbx_description
1 polymer ?
#
loop_
_entity_poly.entity_id
_entity_poly.type
_entity_poly.pdbx_seq_one_letter_code
_entity_poly.pdbx_strand_id
1 'polypeptide(L)'
;MNYIVAILIISLALISLNLSAKKPTARNISHLITKEEFIAYLDVADFIEQSPKVTLTVLPSKEDIDEYGHQMTKSLTGSDCDRDGKMDDNPTCNAVFYKLWLKYAR
;
A
#
# COMPACT_ATOMS: atom_id res chain seq x y z
N MET A 1 35.11 20.38 -33.97
CA MET A 1 35.06 19.28 -32.99
C MET A 1 34.24 19.66 -31.75
N ASN A 2 34.47 20.82 -31.13
CA ASN A 2 33.74 21.26 -29.91
C ASN A 2 32.22 21.41 -30.07
N TYR A 3 31.72 21.86 -31.23
CA TYR A 3 30.28 22.05 -31.43
C TYR A 3 29.50 20.72 -31.46
N ILE A 4 30.11 19.65 -31.97
CA ILE A 4 29.49 18.32 -32.02
C ILE A 4 29.34 17.76 -30.60
N VAL A 5 30.37 17.96 -29.78
CA VAL A 5 30.33 17.58 -28.35
C VAL A 5 29.26 18.38 -27.60
N ALA A 6 29.15 19.68 -27.86
CA ALA A 6 28.12 20.51 -27.24
C ALA A 6 26.69 20.06 -27.59
N ILE A 7 26.44 19.72 -28.86
CA ILE A 7 25.14 19.21 -29.32
C ILE A 7 24.80 17.87 -28.65
N LEU A 8 25.79 16.97 -28.53
CA LEU A 8 25.60 15.68 -27.86
C LEU A 8 25.22 15.84 -26.39
N ILE A 9 25.87 16.76 -25.66
CA ILE A 9 25.57 17.02 -24.25
C ILE A 9 24.14 17.58 -24.07
N ILE A 10 23.73 18.50 -24.94
CA ILE A 10 22.37 19.10 -24.89
C ILE A 10 21.31 18.03 -25.20
N SER A 11 21.56 17.17 -26.19
CA SER A 11 20.64 16.09 -26.54
C SER A 11 20.49 15.05 -25.43
N LEU A 12 21.57 14.79 -24.66
CA LEU A 12 21.55 13.87 -23.54
C LEU A 12 20.79 14.44 -22.33
N ALA A 13 20.81 15.77 -22.14
CA ALA A 13 20.09 16.46 -21.07
C ALA A 13 18.56 16.54 -21.29
N LEU A 14 18.10 16.31 -22.52
CA LEU A 14 16.67 16.36 -22.90
C LEU A 14 15.95 15.01 -22.74
N ILE A 15 16.66 13.94 -22.33
CA ILE A 15 16.06 12.63 -22.09
C ILE A 15 15.46 12.62 -20.68
N SER A 16 14.28 13.25 -20.55
CA SER A 16 13.45 13.13 -19.35
C SER A 16 12.96 11.68 -19.25
N LEU A 17 13.44 10.93 -18.26
CA LEU A 17 12.92 9.61 -17.92
C LEU A 17 11.50 9.77 -17.33
N ASN A 18 10.48 9.62 -18.15
CA ASN A 18 9.10 9.52 -17.68
C ASN A 18 8.92 8.15 -17.02
N LEU A 19 9.18 8.04 -15.71
CA LEU A 19 8.75 6.88 -14.94
C LEU A 19 7.23 6.97 -14.73
N SER A 20 6.48 6.09 -15.40
CA SER A 20 5.07 5.88 -15.12
C SER A 20 4.92 4.73 -14.13
N ALA A 21 4.61 5.05 -12.87
CA ALA A 21 4.27 4.04 -11.88
C ALA A 21 2.85 3.52 -12.17
N LYS A 22 2.74 2.24 -12.57
CA LYS A 22 1.44 1.58 -12.70
C LYS A 22 0.79 1.53 -11.31
N LYS A 23 -0.43 2.05 -11.17
CA LYS A 23 -1.20 1.92 -9.92
C LYS A 23 -1.26 0.44 -9.53
N PRO A 24 -0.99 0.09 -8.26
CA PRO A 24 -1.17 -1.27 -7.78
C PRO A 24 -2.60 -1.72 -8.07
N THR A 25 -2.75 -2.78 -8.86
CA THR A 25 -4.05 -3.41 -9.04
C THR A 25 -4.35 -4.19 -7.77
N ALA A 26 -5.47 -3.88 -7.09
CA ALA A 26 -5.86 -4.58 -5.88
C ALA A 26 -5.80 -6.11 -6.07
N ARG A 27 -5.18 -6.81 -5.13
CA ARG A 27 -4.92 -8.24 -5.26
C ARG A 27 -6.24 -9.02 -5.28
N ASN A 28 -6.29 -10.09 -6.08
CA ASN A 28 -7.45 -10.98 -6.06
C ASN A 28 -7.27 -12.04 -4.96
N ILE A 29 -7.94 -11.84 -3.83
CA ILE A 29 -7.90 -12.76 -2.68
C ILE A 29 -9.10 -13.71 -2.62
N SER A 30 -9.88 -13.81 -3.70
CA SER A 30 -11.07 -14.65 -3.73
C SER A 30 -10.80 -16.16 -3.73
N HIS A 31 -9.52 -16.55 -3.66
CA HIS A 31 -9.06 -17.90 -3.39
C HIS A 31 -8.84 -18.17 -1.89
N LEU A 32 -8.83 -17.11 -1.07
CA LEU A 32 -8.66 -17.16 0.39
C LEU A 32 -9.98 -16.91 1.14
N ILE A 33 -10.88 -16.12 0.56
CA ILE A 33 -12.17 -15.75 1.15
C ILE A 33 -13.31 -16.37 0.33
N THR A 34 -14.14 -17.16 0.98
CA THR A 34 -15.33 -17.77 0.35
C THR A 34 -16.45 -16.74 0.18
N LYS A 35 -17.50 -17.09 -0.57
CA LYS A 35 -18.67 -16.22 -0.71
C LYS A 35 -19.39 -16.07 0.63
N GLU A 36 -19.52 -17.15 1.38
CA GLU A 36 -20.21 -17.20 2.67
C GLU A 36 -19.49 -16.35 3.73
N GLU A 37 -18.15 -16.39 3.74
CA GLU A 37 -17.33 -15.51 4.60
C GLU A 37 -17.51 -14.05 4.18
N PHE A 38 -17.45 -13.75 2.89
CA PHE A 38 -17.56 -12.38 2.41
C PHE A 38 -18.92 -11.72 2.74
N ILE A 39 -20.03 -12.44 2.56
CA ILE A 39 -21.37 -11.88 2.85
C ILE A 39 -21.65 -11.72 4.34
N ALA A 40 -20.82 -12.31 5.21
CA ALA A 40 -20.92 -12.12 6.65
C ALA A 40 -20.40 -10.75 7.10
N TYR A 41 -19.56 -10.09 6.29
CA TYR A 41 -19.15 -8.71 6.55
C TYR A 41 -20.31 -7.75 6.30
N LEU A 42 -20.55 -6.85 7.26
CA LEU A 42 -21.61 -5.85 7.17
C LEU A 42 -21.34 -4.80 6.09
N ASP A 43 -20.11 -4.30 6.06
CA ASP A 43 -19.64 -3.30 5.13
C ASP A 43 -18.10 -3.34 5.01
N VAL A 44 -17.54 -2.34 4.32
CA VAL A 44 -16.08 -2.24 4.14
C VAL A 44 -15.34 -1.95 5.45
N ALA A 45 -15.95 -1.24 6.41
CA ALA A 45 -15.32 -0.95 7.69
C ALA A 45 -15.21 -2.23 8.53
N ASP A 46 -16.29 -3.03 8.55
CA ASP A 46 -16.31 -4.34 9.21
C ASP A 46 -15.30 -5.31 8.57
N PHE A 47 -15.21 -5.34 7.24
CA PHE A 47 -14.16 -6.10 6.53
C PHE A 47 -12.75 -5.66 6.95
N ILE A 48 -12.47 -4.36 7.04
CA ILE A 48 -11.17 -3.83 7.47
C ILE A 48 -10.89 -4.20 8.92
N GLU A 49 -11.88 -4.11 9.79
CA GLU A 49 -11.77 -4.42 11.21
C GLU A 49 -11.44 -5.90 11.43
N GLN A 50 -12.14 -6.80 10.73
CA GLN A 50 -11.94 -8.24 10.83
C GLN A 50 -10.75 -8.78 10.00
N SER A 51 -10.15 -7.96 9.15
CA SER A 51 -8.95 -8.36 8.40
C SER A 51 -7.76 -8.62 9.34
N PRO A 52 -6.87 -9.59 8.99
CA PRO A 52 -5.65 -9.88 9.75
C PRO A 52 -4.88 -8.61 10.07
N LYS A 53 -4.30 -8.57 11.28
CA LYS A 53 -3.49 -7.45 11.72
C LYS A 53 -2.03 -7.78 11.56
N VAL A 54 -1.30 -6.82 11.02
CA VAL A 54 0.15 -6.85 10.93
C VAL A 54 0.73 -5.73 11.78
N THR A 55 1.87 -6.01 12.41
CA THR A 55 2.56 -5.05 13.25
C THR A 55 3.93 -4.77 12.66
N LEU A 56 4.25 -3.49 12.47
CA LEU A 56 5.52 -3.02 11.94
C LEU A 56 6.23 -2.20 13.02
N THR A 57 7.49 -2.49 13.25
CA THR A 57 8.36 -1.60 14.02
C THR A 57 8.78 -0.44 13.13
N VAL A 58 8.49 0.78 13.56
CA VAL A 58 8.84 2.00 12.84
C VAL A 58 9.81 2.84 13.66
N LEU A 59 10.57 3.69 12.97
CA LEU A 59 11.43 4.63 13.64
C LEU A 59 10.57 5.64 14.43
N PRO A 60 10.91 5.89 15.71
CA PRO A 60 10.40 7.02 16.47
C PRO A 60 10.48 8.34 15.71
N SER A 61 9.45 9.19 15.84
CA SER A 61 9.55 10.59 15.41
C SER A 61 10.42 11.37 16.38
N LYS A 62 10.80 12.60 16.00
CA LYS A 62 11.55 13.49 16.90
C LYS A 62 10.73 13.82 18.14
N GLU A 63 9.44 14.09 17.97
CA GLU A 63 8.52 14.38 19.07
C GLU A 63 8.46 13.21 20.04
N ASP A 64 8.37 11.98 19.51
CA ASP A 64 8.37 10.80 20.36
C ASP A 64 9.71 10.63 21.12
N ILE A 65 10.85 10.96 20.49
CA ILE A 65 12.16 10.90 21.14
C ILE A 65 12.31 11.98 22.21
N ASP A 66 11.84 13.20 21.93
CA ASP A 66 11.92 14.34 22.85
C ASP A 66 11.05 14.10 24.10
N GLU A 67 9.93 13.39 23.97
CA GLU A 67 9.02 13.04 25.07
C GLU A 67 9.47 11.81 25.87
N TYR A 68 9.87 10.73 25.18
CA TYR A 68 10.09 9.41 25.80
C TYR A 68 11.56 8.96 25.83
N GLY A 69 12.46 9.69 25.19
CA GLY A 69 13.89 9.39 25.11
C GLY A 69 14.29 8.39 24.02
N HIS A 70 15.59 8.27 23.77
CA HIS A 70 16.16 7.48 22.67
C HIS A 70 15.98 5.96 22.77
N GLN A 71 15.59 5.43 23.93
CA GLN A 71 15.42 3.98 24.14
C GLN A 71 14.02 3.48 23.75
N MET A 72 13.17 4.35 23.23
CA MET A 72 11.81 3.98 22.86
C MET A 72 11.77 3.28 21.49
N THR A 73 10.85 2.32 21.35
CA THR A 73 10.53 1.67 20.07
C THR A 73 9.07 1.94 19.75
N LYS A 74 8.78 2.33 18.51
CA LYS A 74 7.41 2.56 18.04
C LYS A 74 6.95 1.40 17.17
N SER A 75 5.74 0.92 17.45
CA SER A 75 5.10 -0.12 16.66
C SER A 75 3.79 0.41 16.10
N LEU A 76 3.53 0.14 14.83
CA LEU A 76 2.25 0.42 14.17
C LEU A 76 1.56 -0.91 13.90
N THR A 77 0.29 -1.02 14.30
CA THR A 77 -0.56 -2.16 13.95
C THR A 77 -1.66 -1.69 13.01
N GLY A 78 -1.90 -2.46 11.95
CA GLY A 78 -2.85 -2.11 10.91
C GLY A 78 -3.33 -3.35 10.16
N SER A 79 -4.30 -3.16 9.28
CA SER A 79 -4.94 -4.25 8.55
C SER A 79 -4.10 -4.69 7.34
N ASP A 80 -4.06 -6.00 7.12
CA ASP A 80 -3.59 -6.65 5.90
C ASP A 80 -4.82 -7.18 5.16
N CYS A 81 -5.45 -6.29 4.41
CA CYS A 81 -6.71 -6.54 3.71
C CYS A 81 -6.51 -7.46 2.50
N ASP A 82 -5.35 -7.38 1.85
CA ASP A 82 -5.00 -8.16 0.66
C ASP A 82 -4.22 -9.46 0.94
N ARG A 83 -4.01 -9.76 2.23
CA ARG A 83 -3.43 -11.00 2.77
C ARG A 83 -2.01 -11.25 2.26
N ASP A 84 -1.21 -10.19 2.07
CA ASP A 84 0.18 -10.27 1.63
C ASP A 84 1.21 -10.14 2.76
N GLY A 85 0.75 -9.94 4.00
CA GLY A 85 1.58 -9.76 5.18
C GLY A 85 2.08 -8.32 5.38
N LYS A 86 1.60 -7.34 4.61
CA LYS A 86 1.94 -5.92 4.75
C LYS A 86 0.76 -5.11 5.24
N MET A 87 1.07 -3.96 5.82
CA MET A 87 0.05 -3.04 6.30
C MET A 87 -0.52 -2.28 5.10
N ASP A 88 -1.82 -2.44 4.88
CA ASP A 88 -2.54 -1.77 3.81
C ASP A 88 -3.05 -0.40 4.24
N ASP A 89 -3.09 0.52 3.26
CA ASP A 89 -3.79 1.77 3.42
C ASP A 89 -5.31 1.60 3.15
N ASN A 90 -6.08 2.59 3.59
CA ASN A 90 -7.53 2.58 3.41
C ASN A 90 -7.94 2.43 1.92
N PRO A 91 -7.32 3.13 0.94
CA PRO A 91 -7.61 2.90 -0.48
C PRO A 91 -7.40 1.46 -0.94
N THR A 92 -6.34 0.79 -0.50
CA THR A 92 -6.03 -0.60 -0.85
C THR A 92 -7.10 -1.54 -0.31
N CYS A 93 -7.46 -1.40 0.97
CA CYS A 93 -8.53 -2.18 1.58
C CYS A 93 -9.88 -2.01 0.86
N ASN A 94 -10.28 -0.77 0.55
CA ASN A 94 -11.51 -0.50 -0.19
C ASN A 94 -11.52 -1.17 -1.57
N ALA A 95 -10.37 -1.16 -2.27
CA ALA A 95 -10.25 -1.75 -3.58
C ALA A 95 -10.32 -3.29 -3.53
N VAL A 96 -9.79 -3.92 -2.49
CA VAL A 96 -9.93 -5.38 -2.26
C VAL A 96 -11.38 -5.74 -1.97
N PHE A 97 -12.03 -5.04 -1.03
CA PHE A 97 -13.43 -5.25 -0.69
C PHE A 97 -14.33 -5.14 -1.93
N TYR A 98 -14.14 -4.08 -2.72
CA TYR A 98 -14.92 -3.86 -3.94
C TYR A 98 -14.72 -4.98 -4.97
N LYS A 99 -13.51 -5.54 -5.11
CA LYS A 99 -13.26 -6.68 -6.00
C LYS A 99 -13.97 -7.95 -5.55
N LEU A 100 -14.03 -8.22 -4.25
CA LEU A 100 -14.79 -9.34 -3.71
C LEU A 100 -16.29 -9.13 -3.90
N TRP A 101 -16.77 -7.91 -3.64
CA TRP A 101 -18.16 -7.52 -3.89
C TRP A 101 -18.59 -7.77 -5.34
N LEU A 102 -17.77 -7.34 -6.30
CA LEU A 102 -18.02 -7.59 -7.74
C LEU A 102 -18.06 -9.09 -8.10
N LYS A 103 -17.36 -9.95 -7.35
CA LYS A 103 -17.34 -11.40 -7.60
C LYS A 103 -18.53 -12.12 -6.94
N TYR A 104 -18.91 -11.72 -5.72
CA TYR A 104 -19.79 -12.52 -4.87
C TYR A 104 -21.19 -11.95 -4.69
N ALA A 105 -21.35 -10.64 -4.74
CA ALA A 105 -22.60 -9.93 -4.45
C ALA A 105 -23.24 -9.27 -5.68
N ARG A 106 -22.64 -9.44 -6.85
CA ARG A 106 -23.21 -9.05 -8.14
C ARG A 106 -23.84 -10.23 -8.86
#